data_AF-A9BUH5-F1
#
_entry.id   AF-A9BUH5-F1
#
_cell.length_a   1.000
_cell.length_b   1.000
_cell.length_c   1.000
_cell.angle_alpha   90.00
_cell.angle_beta   90.00
_cell.angle_gamma   90.00
#
_symmetry.space_group_name_H-M   'P 1'
#
loop_
_entity.id
_entity.type
_entity.pdbx_description
1 polymer ?
#
loop_
_entity_poly.entity_id
_entity_poly.type
_entity_poly.pdbx_seq_one_letter_code
_entity_poly.pdbx_strand_id
1 'polypeptide(L)'
;MRRAMAWLWLFALAASGAAMAEDRPNVTFAGVAYSGDASSQQQRFPYSKQYESHLKAAGHSAYARALAFVQQAPAQHLQISTNPIDELKGRDQALVVSLVLNSETVSVESFGGVRKLFILIRGQALFFDFKSMTAVRSYPLSFAFIDNLRHEPSQEEIMERVTKVYEGAGGKPGIFGRFAQVLATATVPSQTPRFLQVTDIQIPAAMAEMLPGYLQDPQVHKTWAADIVGEAISSRIGVPIIPFAMGYAVGNVMRMQVLDGEVYTLQLPSADYAISVDFKGFKKLKFKESSAGTSYVYGTFADMRIQEPNGPVFLGASLKNAEVKVVPSTQTHVDDFPAFYDSLNGLFVKLAETVAAGRGNDWLKSAAAESDIEAQIVKTKDLMNLCK
;
A
#
# COMPACT_ATOMS: atom_id res chain seq x y z
N MET A 1 -22.72 37.12 -70.96
CA MET A 1 -22.74 35.74 -70.41
C MET A 1 -21.29 35.26 -70.27
N ARG A 2 -20.72 35.30 -69.06
CA ARG A 2 -20.05 34.19 -68.32
C ARG A 2 -19.21 33.27 -69.23
N ARG A 3 -17.89 33.14 -69.06
CA ARG A 3 -17.24 32.53 -67.88
C ARG A 3 -15.80 33.04 -67.68
N ALA A 4 -15.50 33.42 -66.44
CA ALA A 4 -14.17 33.64 -65.91
C ALA A 4 -13.55 32.30 -65.49
N MET A 5 -12.27 32.11 -65.75
CA MET A 5 -11.48 30.94 -65.36
C MET A 5 -10.47 31.43 -64.32
N ALA A 6 -10.77 31.20 -63.04
CA ALA A 6 -9.90 31.54 -61.92
C ALA A 6 -9.04 30.32 -61.55
N TRP A 7 -7.72 30.49 -61.61
CA TRP A 7 -6.75 29.56 -61.02
C TRP A 7 -6.76 29.74 -59.50
N LEU A 8 -7.12 28.69 -58.76
CA LEU A 8 -6.81 28.57 -57.34
C LEU A 8 -5.51 27.78 -57.18
N TRP A 9 -4.48 28.44 -56.66
CA TRP A 9 -3.32 27.81 -56.07
C TRP A 9 -3.66 27.42 -54.63
N LEU A 10 -3.76 26.13 -54.33
CA LEU A 10 -3.75 25.63 -52.95
C LEU A 10 -2.29 25.39 -52.53
N PHE A 11 -1.77 26.24 -51.65
CA PHE A 11 -0.61 25.92 -50.83
C PHE A 11 -1.05 24.97 -49.71
N ALA A 12 -0.67 23.69 -49.81
CA ALA A 12 -0.75 22.76 -48.70
C ALA A 12 0.40 23.05 -47.72
N LEU A 13 0.07 23.65 -46.57
CA LEU A 13 0.97 23.70 -45.43
C LEU A 13 1.09 22.26 -44.88
N ALA A 14 2.20 21.60 -45.17
CA ALA A 14 2.62 20.43 -44.42
C ALA A 14 3.09 20.89 -43.03
N ALA A 15 2.17 20.91 -42.07
CA ALA A 15 2.51 21.01 -40.66
C ALA A 15 3.15 19.68 -40.23
N SER A 16 4.47 19.58 -40.40
CA SER A 16 5.29 18.55 -39.77
C SER A 16 5.22 18.77 -38.25
N GLY A 17 4.23 18.17 -37.60
CA GLY A 17 4.20 18.04 -36.16
C GLY A 17 5.36 17.15 -35.74
N ALA A 18 6.52 17.75 -35.45
CA ALA A 18 7.51 17.12 -34.61
C ALA A 18 6.85 16.95 -33.24
N ALA A 19 6.33 15.74 -32.97
CA ALA A 19 6.03 15.33 -31.62
C ALA A 19 7.31 15.52 -30.82
N MET A 20 7.33 16.50 -29.91
CA MET A 20 8.38 16.58 -28.92
C MET A 20 8.30 15.27 -28.14
N ALA A 21 9.26 14.38 -28.35
CA ALA A 21 9.44 13.21 -27.51
C ALA A 21 9.72 13.76 -26.11
N GLU A 22 8.72 13.69 -25.24
CA GLU A 22 8.89 13.99 -23.83
C GLU A 22 9.95 13.01 -23.30
N ASP A 23 11.08 13.56 -22.84
CA ASP A 23 12.22 12.75 -22.41
C ASP A 23 11.81 12.01 -21.13
N ARG A 24 11.51 10.71 -21.26
CA ARG A 24 10.97 9.91 -20.16
C ARG A 24 12.06 9.71 -19.11
N PRO A 25 11.79 9.97 -17.83
CA PRO A 25 12.77 9.74 -16.77
C PRO A 25 13.32 8.32 -16.81
N ASN A 26 14.64 8.20 -16.77
CA ASN A 26 15.31 6.90 -16.67
C ASN A 26 15.26 6.42 -15.21
N VAL A 27 14.74 5.23 -14.99
CA VAL A 27 14.52 4.62 -13.68
C VAL A 27 15.18 3.26 -13.64
N THR A 28 16.12 3.07 -12.72
CA THR A 28 16.79 1.77 -12.54
C THR A 28 15.92 0.85 -11.70
N PHE A 29 15.66 -0.35 -12.19
CA PHE A 29 14.95 -1.38 -11.44
C PHE A 29 15.91 -2.08 -10.46
N ALA A 30 15.67 -1.88 -9.17
CA ALA A 30 16.45 -2.44 -8.07
C ALA A 30 15.92 -3.79 -7.57
N GLY A 31 14.91 -4.36 -8.21
CA GLY A 31 14.38 -5.67 -7.81
C GLY A 31 13.24 -5.61 -6.81
N VAL A 32 13.26 -6.59 -5.91
CA VAL A 32 12.26 -6.78 -4.87
C VAL A 32 12.96 -6.59 -3.52
N ALA A 33 12.24 -6.16 -2.50
CA ALA A 33 12.76 -5.97 -1.16
C ALA A 33 11.68 -6.14 -0.09
N TYR A 34 12.10 -6.21 1.17
CA TYR A 34 11.23 -6.22 2.34
C TYR A 34 11.38 -4.93 3.13
N SER A 35 10.29 -4.41 3.68
CA SER A 35 10.33 -3.27 4.58
C SER A 35 10.87 -3.68 5.97
N GLY A 36 11.63 -2.78 6.59
CA GLY A 36 12.18 -2.97 7.94
C GLY A 36 13.46 -3.81 8.01
N ASP A 37 13.94 -4.03 9.23
CA ASP A 37 15.26 -4.63 9.46
C ASP A 37 15.33 -6.10 9.07
N ALA A 38 16.49 -6.50 8.54
CA ALA A 38 16.80 -7.87 8.14
C ALA A 38 16.55 -8.90 9.26
N SER A 39 16.80 -8.54 10.52
CA SER A 39 16.54 -9.39 11.69
C SER A 39 15.06 -9.71 11.90
N SER A 40 14.15 -8.81 11.50
CA SER A 40 12.70 -8.97 11.65
C SER A 40 12.03 -9.68 10.47
N GLN A 41 12.72 -9.78 9.33
CA GLN A 41 12.11 -10.25 8.07
C GLN A 41 11.60 -11.68 8.16
N GLN A 42 12.34 -12.59 8.81
CA GLN A 42 11.93 -13.99 8.93
C GLN A 42 10.64 -14.15 9.74
N GLN A 43 10.43 -13.28 10.73
CA GLN A 43 9.23 -13.28 11.57
C GLN A 43 8.05 -12.60 10.87
N ARG A 44 8.30 -11.52 10.13
CA ARG A 44 7.25 -10.70 9.48
C ARG A 44 6.80 -11.22 8.12
N PHE A 45 7.67 -11.95 7.42
CA PHE A 45 7.44 -12.47 6.07
C PHE A 45 7.80 -13.97 5.94
N PRO A 46 7.43 -14.84 6.89
CA PRO A 46 7.87 -16.23 6.94
C PRO A 46 7.57 -17.02 5.64
N TYR A 47 6.44 -16.78 4.98
CA TYR A 47 6.06 -17.50 3.77
C TYR A 47 6.71 -16.91 2.51
N SER A 48 6.88 -15.60 2.45
CA SER A 48 7.61 -14.94 1.37
C SER A 48 9.09 -15.34 1.35
N LYS A 49 9.73 -15.46 2.53
CA LYS A 49 11.10 -15.99 2.65
C LYS A 49 11.21 -17.45 2.22
N GLN A 50 10.18 -18.26 2.50
CA GLN A 50 10.11 -19.64 2.00
C GLN A 50 9.94 -19.69 0.47
N TYR A 51 9.05 -18.86 -0.09
CA TYR A 51 8.86 -18.74 -1.54
C TYR A 51 10.16 -18.36 -2.25
N GLU A 52 10.89 -17.39 -1.72
CA GLU A 52 12.21 -16.99 -2.22
C GLU A 52 13.21 -18.14 -2.17
N SER A 53 13.24 -18.88 -1.05
CA SER A 53 14.11 -20.05 -0.88
C SER A 53 13.80 -21.15 -1.91
N HIS A 54 12.51 -21.39 -2.20
CA HIS A 54 12.08 -22.33 -3.23
C HIS A 54 12.48 -21.87 -4.64
N LEU A 55 12.32 -20.58 -4.95
CA LEU A 55 12.80 -20.02 -6.23
C LEU A 55 14.31 -20.25 -6.38
N LYS A 56 15.09 -19.93 -5.34
CA LYS A 56 16.55 -20.08 -5.35
C LYS A 56 16.97 -21.54 -5.54
N ALA A 57 16.30 -22.48 -4.85
CA ALA A 57 16.55 -23.91 -5.03
C ALA A 57 16.25 -24.39 -6.46
N ALA A 58 15.29 -23.76 -7.14
CA ALA A 58 14.96 -24.02 -8.55
C ALA A 58 15.82 -23.23 -9.56
N GLY A 59 16.87 -22.52 -9.12
CA GLY A 59 17.74 -21.72 -10.01
C GLY A 59 17.10 -20.43 -10.52
N HIS A 60 16.04 -19.96 -9.86
CA HIS A 60 15.36 -18.69 -10.17
C HIS A 60 15.61 -17.65 -9.07
N SER A 61 15.26 -16.39 -9.35
CA SER A 61 15.25 -15.32 -8.36
C SER A 61 13.95 -14.50 -8.48
N ALA A 62 13.51 -13.91 -7.39
CA ALA A 62 12.37 -13.01 -7.40
C ALA A 62 12.66 -11.72 -8.19
N TYR A 63 13.92 -11.27 -8.26
CA TYR A 63 14.35 -10.21 -9.20
C TYR A 63 13.99 -10.57 -10.65
N ALA A 64 14.44 -11.75 -11.12
CA ALA A 64 14.22 -12.16 -12.50
C ALA A 64 12.74 -12.38 -12.81
N ARG A 65 11.98 -12.92 -11.84
CA ARG A 65 10.52 -13.07 -11.94
C ARG A 65 9.84 -11.71 -12.08
N ALA A 66 10.08 -10.78 -11.16
CA ALA A 66 9.50 -9.44 -11.20
C ALA A 66 9.86 -8.70 -12.51
N LEU A 67 11.13 -8.77 -12.93
CA LEU A 67 11.59 -8.15 -14.17
C LEU A 67 10.87 -8.71 -15.40
N ALA A 68 10.64 -10.03 -15.47
CA ALA A 68 9.91 -10.64 -16.57
C ALA A 68 8.47 -10.08 -16.70
N PHE A 69 7.78 -9.84 -15.58
CA PHE A 69 6.47 -9.17 -15.59
C PHE A 69 6.58 -7.71 -16.06
N VAL A 70 7.58 -6.97 -15.58
CA VAL A 70 7.81 -5.56 -15.99
C VAL A 70 8.06 -5.46 -17.50
N GLN A 71 8.82 -6.39 -18.08
CA GLN A 71 9.09 -6.42 -19.52
C GLN A 71 7.83 -6.70 -20.36
N GLN A 72 6.84 -7.42 -19.80
CA GLN A 72 5.56 -7.69 -20.47
C GLN A 72 4.57 -6.53 -20.38
N ALA A 73 4.78 -5.57 -19.48
CA ALA A 73 3.93 -4.39 -19.30
C ALA A 73 4.78 -3.10 -19.38
N PRO A 74 5.21 -2.70 -20.58
CA PRO A 74 6.16 -1.60 -20.75
C PRO A 74 5.62 -0.28 -20.20
N ALA A 75 6.49 0.46 -19.50
CA ALA A 75 6.19 1.77 -18.93
C ALA A 75 5.92 2.84 -20.00
N GLN A 76 4.81 3.57 -19.82
CA GLN A 76 4.39 4.63 -20.73
C GLN A 76 5.16 5.93 -20.47
N HIS A 77 5.42 6.26 -19.21
CA HIS A 77 6.01 7.54 -18.81
C HIS A 77 7.43 7.43 -18.27
N LEU A 78 8.01 6.22 -18.22
CA LEU A 78 9.33 5.96 -17.65
C LEU A 78 10.15 5.12 -18.62
N GLN A 79 11.47 5.27 -18.57
CA GLN A 79 12.40 4.32 -19.17
C GLN A 79 12.96 3.42 -18.07
N ILE A 80 12.58 2.15 -18.05
CA ILE A 80 13.09 1.20 -17.05
C ILE A 80 14.46 0.67 -17.51
N SER A 81 15.48 0.91 -16.71
CA SER A 81 16.85 0.42 -16.88
C SER A 81 17.12 -0.76 -15.93
N THR A 82 17.97 -1.67 -16.37
CA THR A 82 18.49 -2.78 -15.54
C THR A 82 19.99 -2.67 -15.31
N ASN A 83 20.57 -1.50 -15.64
CA ASN A 83 21.99 -1.24 -15.39
C ASN A 83 22.28 -1.36 -13.89
N PRO A 84 23.48 -1.83 -13.50
CA PRO A 84 23.88 -1.88 -12.11
C PRO A 84 23.69 -0.52 -11.42
N ILE A 85 23.11 -0.53 -10.22
CA ILE A 85 22.83 0.68 -9.43
C ILE A 85 24.14 1.46 -9.15
N ASP A 86 25.26 0.76 -9.02
CA ASP A 86 26.59 1.36 -8.84
C ASP A 86 27.02 2.27 -10.01
N GLU A 87 26.50 2.05 -11.22
CA GLU A 87 26.74 2.93 -12.38
C GLU A 87 25.96 4.25 -12.32
N LEU A 88 25.08 4.41 -11.32
CA LEU A 88 24.40 5.68 -11.04
C LEU A 88 25.28 6.64 -10.23
N LYS A 89 26.39 6.16 -9.65
CA LYS A 89 27.34 6.99 -8.91
C LYS A 89 27.93 8.06 -9.85
N GLY A 90 27.66 9.33 -9.54
CA GLY A 90 28.16 10.48 -10.31
C GLY A 90 27.19 11.03 -11.38
N ARG A 91 26.00 10.46 -11.56
CA ARG A 91 24.94 11.05 -12.40
C ARG A 91 24.16 12.13 -11.63
N ASP A 92 23.60 13.11 -12.35
CA ASP A 92 22.79 14.19 -11.76
C ASP A 92 21.40 13.73 -11.31
N GLN A 93 20.85 12.67 -11.93
CA GLN A 93 19.64 11.98 -11.49
C GLN A 93 19.89 10.48 -11.40
N ALA A 94 19.63 9.90 -10.23
CA ALA A 94 19.83 8.48 -9.95
C ALA A 94 18.52 7.88 -9.43
N LEU A 95 17.48 7.90 -10.26
CA LEU A 95 16.16 7.42 -9.87
C LEU A 95 16.10 5.89 -9.92
N VAL A 96 15.63 5.29 -8.85
CA VAL A 96 15.55 3.84 -8.65
C VAL A 96 14.14 3.45 -8.25
N VAL A 97 13.69 2.28 -8.69
CA VAL A 97 12.42 1.68 -8.25
C VAL A 97 12.60 0.25 -7.77
N SER A 98 11.93 -0.08 -6.65
CA SER A 98 11.89 -1.43 -6.09
C SER A 98 10.45 -1.82 -5.76
N LEU A 99 10.13 -3.12 -5.89
CA LEU A 99 8.94 -3.69 -5.27
C LEU A 99 9.26 -3.96 -3.79
N VAL A 100 8.73 -3.13 -2.89
CA VAL A 100 8.92 -3.29 -1.45
C VAL A 100 7.70 -3.98 -0.85
N LEU A 101 7.89 -5.10 -0.16
CA LEU A 101 6.86 -5.82 0.57
C LEU A 101 6.73 -5.24 1.98
N ASN A 102 5.51 -4.85 2.36
CA ASN A 102 5.22 -4.15 3.61
C ASN A 102 4.68 -5.10 4.68
N SER A 103 3.75 -5.97 4.29
CA SER A 103 3.18 -6.97 5.20
C SER A 103 2.79 -8.26 4.50
N GLU A 104 2.84 -9.33 5.27
CA GLU A 104 2.33 -10.64 4.93
C GLU A 104 1.30 -11.06 5.99
N THR A 105 0.19 -11.62 5.53
CA THR A 105 -0.82 -12.21 6.39
C THR A 105 -1.22 -13.55 5.80
N VAL A 106 -1.08 -14.60 6.60
CA VAL A 106 -1.63 -15.92 6.31
C VAL A 106 -2.48 -16.30 7.50
N SER A 107 -3.76 -16.53 7.25
CA SER A 107 -4.74 -16.91 8.27
C SER A 107 -5.56 -18.11 7.80
N VAL A 108 -5.89 -18.98 8.73
CA VAL A 108 -6.77 -20.13 8.50
C VAL A 108 -7.94 -20.00 9.48
N GLU A 109 -9.12 -19.69 8.95
CA GLU A 109 -10.36 -19.62 9.73
C GLU A 109 -11.13 -20.95 9.61
N SER A 110 -11.68 -21.44 10.72
CA SER A 110 -12.47 -22.68 10.75
C SER A 110 -13.97 -22.41 10.72
N PHE A 111 -14.68 -23.03 9.77
CA PHE A 111 -16.14 -22.99 9.61
C PHE A 111 -16.71 -24.40 9.54
N GLY A 112 -16.99 -25.01 10.70
CA GLY A 112 -17.41 -26.42 10.76
C GLY A 112 -16.34 -27.33 10.15
N GLY A 113 -16.70 -28.07 9.10
CA GLY A 113 -15.78 -28.91 8.33
C GLY A 113 -14.97 -28.18 7.24
N VAL A 114 -15.13 -26.86 7.11
CA VAL A 114 -14.41 -26.03 6.13
C VAL A 114 -13.29 -25.27 6.83
N ARG A 115 -12.16 -25.10 6.14
CA ARG A 115 -11.03 -24.24 6.51
C ARG A 115 -10.85 -23.19 5.43
N LYS A 116 -11.06 -21.93 5.77
CA LYS A 116 -10.83 -20.79 4.88
C LYS A 116 -9.40 -20.33 5.06
N LEU A 117 -8.57 -20.61 4.06
CA LEU A 117 -7.22 -20.07 3.96
C LEU A 117 -7.30 -18.68 3.33
N PHE A 118 -6.83 -17.66 4.05
CA PHE A 118 -6.68 -16.30 3.58
C PHE A 118 -5.20 -15.95 3.54
N ILE A 119 -4.73 -15.51 2.38
CA ILE A 119 -3.36 -15.01 2.19
C ILE A 119 -3.43 -13.61 1.62
N LEU A 120 -2.71 -12.67 2.23
CA LEU A 120 -2.63 -11.29 1.79
C LEU A 120 -1.17 -10.85 1.84
N ILE A 121 -0.66 -10.41 0.69
CA ILE A 121 0.60 -9.69 0.59
C ILE A 121 0.28 -8.24 0.24
N ARG A 122 0.85 -7.31 0.99
CA ARG A 122 0.82 -5.87 0.71
C ARG A 122 2.24 -5.41 0.42
N GLY A 123 2.38 -4.53 -0.55
CA GLY A 123 3.65 -3.95 -0.95
C GLY A 123 3.45 -2.63 -1.68
N GLN A 124 4.51 -2.15 -2.32
CA GLN A 124 4.48 -0.91 -3.09
C GLN A 124 5.60 -0.87 -4.12
N ALA A 125 5.35 -0.18 -5.24
CA ALA A 125 6.45 0.32 -6.06
C ALA A 125 7.02 1.58 -5.39
N LEU A 126 8.21 1.47 -4.81
CA LEU A 126 8.89 2.57 -4.16
C LEU A 126 9.95 3.15 -5.09
N PHE A 127 9.73 4.38 -5.53
CA PHE A 127 10.68 5.21 -6.24
C PHE A 127 11.49 6.02 -5.23
N PHE A 128 12.80 6.03 -5.39
CA PHE A 128 13.70 6.83 -4.57
C PHE A 128 14.87 7.37 -5.41
N ASP A 129 15.39 8.51 -5.01
CA ASP A 129 16.65 9.02 -5.54
C ASP A 129 17.80 8.34 -4.79
N PHE A 130 18.68 7.65 -5.51
CA PHE A 130 19.78 6.87 -4.94
C PHE A 130 20.92 7.75 -4.42
N LYS A 131 21.06 8.99 -4.90
CA LYS A 131 22.12 9.90 -4.47
C LYS A 131 21.78 10.54 -3.13
N SER A 132 20.56 11.04 -2.97
CA SER A 132 20.06 11.58 -1.70
C SER A 132 19.51 10.49 -0.77
N MET A 133 19.27 9.29 -1.31
CA MET A 133 18.58 8.17 -0.66
C MET A 133 17.13 8.48 -0.25
N THR A 134 16.51 9.50 -0.85
CA THR A 134 15.17 9.96 -0.47
C THR A 134 14.08 9.25 -1.28
N ALA A 135 13.03 8.76 -0.61
CA ALA A 135 11.81 8.33 -1.29
C ALA A 135 11.24 9.50 -2.11
N VAL A 136 10.86 9.24 -3.36
CA VAL A 136 10.31 10.24 -4.28
C VAL A 136 8.84 9.96 -4.53
N ARG A 137 8.47 8.68 -4.71
CA ARG A 137 7.08 8.29 -4.89
C ARG A 137 6.84 6.86 -4.43
N SER A 138 5.67 6.58 -3.88
CA SER A 138 5.22 5.22 -3.61
C SER A 138 3.87 4.96 -4.27
N TYR A 139 3.74 3.76 -4.83
CA TYR A 139 2.47 3.26 -5.36
C TYR A 139 2.12 1.96 -4.64
N PRO A 140 1.20 1.99 -3.68
CA PRO A 140 0.80 0.80 -2.94
C PRO A 140 0.10 -0.21 -3.85
N LEU A 141 0.30 -1.48 -3.56
CA LEU A 141 -0.32 -2.61 -4.23
C LEU A 141 -0.52 -3.75 -3.26
N SER A 142 -1.55 -4.56 -3.49
CA SER A 142 -1.82 -5.73 -2.68
C SER A 142 -2.51 -6.82 -3.48
N PHE A 143 -2.41 -8.05 -2.99
CA PHE A 143 -3.15 -9.18 -3.52
C PHE A 143 -3.58 -10.11 -2.38
N ALA A 144 -4.89 -10.33 -2.33
CA ALA A 144 -5.51 -11.30 -1.44
C ALA A 144 -5.91 -12.54 -2.24
N PHE A 145 -5.61 -13.72 -1.69
CA PHE A 145 -6.05 -15.01 -2.18
C PHE A 145 -6.84 -15.71 -1.08
N ILE A 146 -8.02 -16.22 -1.43
CA ILE A 146 -8.89 -16.98 -0.53
C ILE A 146 -9.10 -18.36 -1.12
N ASP A 147 -8.92 -19.39 -0.31
CA ASP A 147 -9.29 -20.77 -0.64
C ASP A 147 -10.10 -21.40 0.50
N ASN A 148 -10.95 -22.38 0.17
CA ASN A 148 -11.76 -23.11 1.13
C ASN A 148 -11.45 -24.60 1.02
N LEU A 149 -10.85 -25.15 2.08
CA LEU A 149 -10.43 -26.54 2.19
C LEU A 149 -11.38 -27.31 3.11
N ARG A 150 -11.41 -28.65 3.01
CA ARG A 150 -12.21 -29.53 3.89
C ARG A 150 -11.37 -30.15 5.01
N HIS A 151 -10.13 -29.71 5.15
CA HIS A 151 -9.12 -30.18 6.08
C HIS A 151 -8.20 -29.01 6.44
N GLU A 152 -7.39 -29.17 7.49
CA GLU A 152 -6.36 -28.18 7.80
C GLU A 152 -5.34 -28.11 6.66
N PRO A 153 -5.03 -26.91 6.12
CA PRO A 153 -4.07 -26.77 5.04
C PRO A 153 -2.71 -27.30 5.47
N SER A 154 -2.11 -28.15 4.65
CA SER A 154 -0.70 -28.51 4.80
C SER A 154 0.20 -27.31 4.48
N GLN A 155 1.45 -27.34 4.96
CA GLN A 155 2.44 -26.31 4.60
C GLN A 155 2.64 -26.22 3.07
N GLU A 156 2.60 -27.36 2.38
CA GLU A 156 2.72 -27.42 0.92
C GLU A 156 1.54 -26.75 0.23
N GLU A 157 0.31 -26.99 0.71
CA GLU A 157 -0.89 -26.33 0.20
C GLU A 157 -0.83 -24.82 0.42
N ILE A 158 -0.40 -24.36 1.61
CA ILE A 158 -0.19 -22.93 1.87
C ILE A 158 0.82 -22.36 0.86
N MET A 159 1.98 -22.99 0.70
CA MET A 159 3.02 -22.52 -0.21
C MET A 159 2.61 -22.51 -1.69
N GLU A 160 1.74 -23.43 -2.10
CA GLU A 160 1.13 -23.39 -3.44
C GLU A 160 0.26 -22.12 -3.61
N ARG A 161 -0.52 -21.75 -2.58
CA ARG A 161 -1.35 -20.53 -2.61
C ARG A 161 -0.52 -19.26 -2.47
N VAL A 162 0.56 -19.28 -1.68
CA VAL A 162 1.54 -18.18 -1.62
C VAL A 162 2.15 -17.95 -3.00
N THR A 163 2.52 -19.01 -3.72
CA THR A 163 3.05 -18.89 -5.09
C THR A 163 2.03 -18.22 -6.02
N LYS A 164 0.75 -18.58 -5.92
CA LYS A 164 -0.36 -17.93 -6.65
C LYS A 164 -0.51 -16.45 -6.30
N VAL A 165 -0.20 -16.05 -5.08
CA VAL A 165 -0.23 -14.64 -4.66
C VAL A 165 0.85 -13.82 -5.36
N TYR A 166 2.04 -14.38 -5.54
CA TYR A 166 3.14 -13.71 -6.24
C TYR A 166 2.97 -13.69 -7.77
N GLU A 167 2.69 -14.85 -8.35
CA GLU A 167 2.70 -15.07 -9.80
C GLU A 167 1.34 -14.76 -10.45
N GLY A 168 0.26 -14.84 -9.68
CA GLY A 168 -1.12 -14.69 -10.14
C GLY A 168 -1.90 -16.00 -10.21
N ALA A 169 -3.21 -15.89 -10.34
CA ALA A 169 -4.12 -17.03 -10.43
C ALA A 169 -5.43 -16.65 -11.14
N GLY A 170 -6.01 -17.60 -11.87
CA GLY A 170 -7.33 -17.43 -12.50
C GLY A 170 -7.39 -16.25 -13.48
N GLY A 171 -6.31 -16.00 -14.22
CA GLY A 171 -6.22 -14.87 -15.16
C GLY A 171 -6.05 -13.50 -14.50
N LYS A 172 -5.93 -13.43 -13.16
CA LYS A 172 -5.66 -12.19 -12.43
C LYS A 172 -4.16 -12.07 -12.10
N PRO A 173 -3.58 -10.87 -12.24
CA PRO A 173 -2.18 -10.64 -11.88
C PRO A 173 -1.97 -10.81 -10.36
N GLY A 174 -0.93 -11.54 -10.01
CA GLY A 174 -0.39 -11.57 -8.64
C GLY A 174 0.40 -10.31 -8.33
N ILE A 175 1.19 -10.34 -7.25
CA ILE A 175 2.00 -9.20 -6.80
C ILE A 175 2.95 -8.70 -7.90
N PHE A 176 3.65 -9.59 -8.62
CA PHE A 176 4.59 -9.16 -9.67
C PHE A 176 3.88 -8.53 -10.87
N GLY A 177 2.78 -9.14 -11.33
CA GLY A 177 1.97 -8.56 -12.41
C GLY A 177 1.35 -7.22 -12.04
N ARG A 178 0.92 -7.04 -10.78
CA ARG A 178 0.39 -5.77 -10.27
C ARG A 178 1.47 -4.70 -10.18
N PHE A 179 2.66 -5.05 -9.72
CA PHE A 179 3.81 -4.16 -9.74
C PHE A 179 4.13 -3.69 -11.17
N ALA A 180 4.17 -4.61 -12.13
CA ALA A 180 4.37 -4.26 -13.54
C ALA A 180 3.27 -3.34 -14.09
N GLN A 181 2.01 -3.58 -13.76
CA GLN A 181 0.89 -2.71 -14.13
C GLN A 181 0.98 -1.32 -13.48
N VAL A 182 1.44 -1.24 -12.23
CA VAL A 182 1.70 0.04 -11.55
C VAL A 182 2.80 0.80 -12.29
N LEU A 183 3.93 0.16 -12.60
CA LEU A 183 5.01 0.79 -13.37
C LEU A 183 4.58 1.21 -14.77
N ALA A 184 3.67 0.47 -15.40
CA ALA A 184 3.17 0.77 -16.74
C ALA A 184 2.60 2.21 -16.84
N THR A 185 1.96 2.69 -15.78
CA THR A 185 1.32 4.01 -15.71
C THR A 185 1.95 4.96 -14.70
N ALA A 186 3.02 4.52 -14.00
CA ALA A 186 3.67 5.34 -12.99
C ALA A 186 4.31 6.59 -13.62
N THR A 187 4.28 7.68 -12.87
CA THR A 187 4.96 8.94 -13.17
C THR A 187 5.81 9.32 -11.97
N VAL A 188 6.82 10.15 -12.16
CA VAL A 188 7.62 10.70 -11.06
C VAL A 188 7.48 12.23 -11.07
N PRO A 189 7.29 12.88 -9.90
CA PRO A 189 7.16 14.33 -9.84
C PRO A 189 8.39 15.02 -10.45
N SER A 190 8.15 16.08 -11.22
CA SER A 190 9.22 16.91 -11.80
C SER A 190 9.72 18.02 -10.86
N GLN A 191 9.03 18.22 -9.72
CA GLN A 191 9.37 19.17 -8.65
C GLN A 191 9.65 18.42 -7.35
N THR A 192 10.29 19.09 -6.38
CA THR A 192 10.51 18.52 -5.04
C THR A 192 9.16 18.19 -4.39
N PRO A 193 8.83 16.90 -4.19
CA PRO A 193 7.55 16.53 -3.61
C PRO A 193 7.51 16.95 -2.14
N ARG A 194 6.33 17.39 -1.67
CA ARG A 194 6.09 17.51 -0.22
C ARG A 194 5.81 16.14 0.35
N PHE A 195 6.41 15.85 1.48
CA PHE A 195 6.39 14.54 2.08
C PHE A 195 5.33 14.41 3.15
N LEU A 196 4.50 13.38 3.03
CA LEU A 196 3.53 12.98 4.02
C LEU A 196 3.97 11.66 4.65
N GLN A 197 3.93 11.56 5.98
CA GLN A 197 4.34 10.36 6.70
C GLN A 197 3.37 10.07 7.84
N VAL A 198 3.07 8.80 8.07
CA VAL A 198 2.59 8.36 9.38
C VAL A 198 3.76 8.45 10.34
N THR A 199 3.67 9.26 11.39
CA THR A 199 4.79 9.48 12.31
C THR A 199 4.52 8.91 13.69
N ASP A 200 3.26 8.77 14.06
CA ASP A 200 2.88 8.28 15.38
C ASP A 200 1.65 7.38 15.34
N ILE A 201 1.75 6.23 16.01
CA ILE A 201 0.65 5.29 16.23
C ILE A 201 0.62 4.94 17.71
N GLN A 202 -0.53 5.16 18.35
CA GLN A 202 -0.83 4.70 19.70
C GLN A 202 -1.90 3.62 19.66
N ILE A 203 -1.59 2.46 20.24
CA ILE A 203 -2.52 1.34 20.40
C ILE A 203 -2.63 1.06 21.90
N PRO A 204 -3.84 1.11 22.49
CA PRO A 204 -4.04 0.86 23.91
C PRO A 204 -3.90 -0.64 24.20
N ALA A 205 -3.46 -0.98 25.41
CA ALA A 205 -3.21 -2.37 25.82
C ALA A 205 -4.41 -3.29 25.56
N ALA A 206 -5.63 -2.83 25.89
CA ALA A 206 -6.85 -3.60 25.66
C ALA A 206 -7.09 -3.93 24.16
N MET A 207 -6.69 -3.06 23.24
CA MET A 207 -6.75 -3.35 21.81
C MET A 207 -5.63 -4.30 21.38
N ALA A 208 -4.43 -4.12 21.92
CA ALA A 208 -3.28 -4.98 21.64
C ALA A 208 -3.55 -6.44 22.06
N GLU A 209 -4.18 -6.66 23.21
CA GLU A 209 -4.59 -8.00 23.69
C GLU A 209 -5.54 -8.74 22.73
N MET A 210 -6.27 -8.01 21.89
CA MET A 210 -7.19 -8.58 20.91
C MET A 210 -6.54 -8.88 19.56
N LEU A 211 -5.28 -8.49 19.36
CA LEU A 211 -4.54 -8.79 18.15
C LEU A 211 -4.11 -10.27 18.13
N PRO A 212 -3.97 -10.88 16.94
CA PRO A 212 -3.46 -12.23 16.83
C PRO A 212 -1.99 -12.29 17.29
N GLY A 213 -1.53 -13.48 17.71
CA GLY A 213 -0.21 -13.69 18.30
C GLY A 213 0.96 -13.13 17.47
N TYR A 214 0.87 -13.18 16.15
CA TYR A 214 1.90 -12.66 15.23
C TYR A 214 1.98 -11.12 15.20
N LEU A 215 1.03 -10.40 15.79
CA LEU A 215 1.03 -8.94 15.95
C LEU A 215 1.21 -8.49 17.41
N GLN A 216 1.44 -9.40 18.36
CA GLN A 216 1.52 -9.03 19.78
C GLN A 216 2.76 -8.19 20.14
N ASP A 217 3.83 -8.26 19.33
CA ASP A 217 4.99 -7.40 19.52
C ASP A 217 4.63 -5.91 19.32
N PRO A 218 4.97 -5.01 20.26
CA PRO A 218 4.61 -3.59 20.18
C PRO A 218 5.10 -2.85 18.95
N GLN A 219 6.28 -3.20 18.44
CA GLN A 219 6.80 -2.59 17.21
C GLN A 219 6.03 -3.12 16.01
N VAL A 220 5.76 -4.43 15.98
CA VAL A 220 5.03 -5.09 14.88
C VAL A 220 3.61 -4.54 14.74
N HIS A 221 2.81 -4.44 15.81
CA HIS A 221 1.44 -3.92 15.65
C HIS A 221 1.39 -2.44 15.30
N LYS A 222 2.35 -1.62 15.76
CA LYS A 222 2.39 -0.20 15.41
C LYS A 222 2.71 -0.04 13.93
N THR A 223 3.68 -0.79 13.42
CA THR A 223 4.00 -0.83 11.99
C THR A 223 2.82 -1.33 11.16
N TRP A 224 2.17 -2.42 11.58
CA TRP A 224 0.98 -2.94 10.91
C TRP A 224 -0.14 -1.90 10.80
N ALA A 225 -0.46 -1.21 11.89
CA ALA A 225 -1.50 -0.18 11.87
C ALA A 225 -1.10 1.04 11.03
N ALA A 226 0.17 1.46 11.10
CA ALA A 226 0.69 2.53 10.26
C ALA A 226 0.63 2.19 8.76
N ASP A 227 0.97 0.96 8.39
CA ASP A 227 0.88 0.46 7.02
C ASP A 227 -0.56 0.52 6.50
N ILE A 228 -1.55 0.17 7.33
CA ILE A 228 -2.98 0.27 6.95
C ILE A 228 -3.37 1.73 6.67
N VAL A 229 -2.98 2.66 7.55
CA VAL A 229 -3.28 4.09 7.41
C VAL A 229 -2.60 4.65 6.15
N GLY A 230 -1.29 4.39 6.01
CA GLY A 230 -0.50 4.85 4.87
C GLY A 230 -1.00 4.30 3.53
N GLU A 231 -1.34 3.01 3.47
CA GLU A 231 -1.90 2.39 2.25
C GLU A 231 -3.25 3.00 1.88
N ALA A 232 -4.15 3.21 2.84
CA ALA A 232 -5.46 3.79 2.57
C ALA A 232 -5.33 5.20 1.97
N ILE A 233 -4.50 6.05 2.57
CA ILE A 233 -4.26 7.42 2.12
C ILE A 233 -3.58 7.41 0.74
N SER A 234 -2.47 6.68 0.60
CA SER A 234 -1.70 6.68 -0.64
C SER A 234 -2.51 6.13 -1.82
N SER A 235 -3.21 5.01 -1.63
CA SER A 235 -3.95 4.34 -2.71
C SER A 235 -5.23 5.06 -3.13
N ARG A 236 -5.89 5.80 -2.23
CA ARG A 236 -7.17 6.47 -2.52
C ARG A 236 -7.02 7.93 -2.91
N ILE A 237 -6.03 8.61 -2.33
CA ILE A 237 -5.79 10.03 -2.61
C ILE A 237 -4.74 10.19 -3.73
N GLY A 238 -3.87 9.19 -3.92
CA GLY A 238 -2.82 9.21 -4.94
C GLY A 238 -1.58 10.00 -4.54
N VAL A 239 -1.33 10.14 -3.23
CA VAL A 239 -0.15 10.83 -2.68
C VAL A 239 0.92 9.81 -2.28
N PRO A 240 2.20 10.13 -2.48
CA PRO A 240 3.28 9.33 -1.92
C PRO A 240 3.29 9.45 -0.40
N ILE A 241 3.44 8.32 0.27
CA ILE A 241 3.62 8.25 1.71
C ILE A 241 5.04 7.76 1.98
N ILE A 242 5.78 8.51 2.79
CA ILE A 242 7.02 8.00 3.38
C ILE A 242 6.63 6.83 4.29
N PRO A 243 7.29 5.67 4.18
CA PRO A 243 6.99 4.54 5.04
C PRO A 243 7.20 4.86 6.53
N PHE A 244 6.41 4.22 7.37
CA PHE A 244 6.52 4.31 8.82
C PHE A 244 7.80 3.63 9.31
N ALA A 245 8.57 4.31 10.16
CA ALA A 245 9.80 3.78 10.75
C ALA A 245 9.76 3.96 12.27
N MET A 246 9.45 2.90 13.00
CA MET A 246 9.48 2.86 14.47
C MET A 246 10.74 2.17 14.98
N GLY A 247 11.41 2.75 15.97
CA GLY A 247 12.38 2.09 16.87
C GLY A 247 13.70 1.59 16.28
N TYR A 248 13.74 1.31 14.97
CA TYR A 248 14.92 0.86 14.22
C TYR A 248 15.60 1.99 13.45
N ALA A 249 14.96 3.17 13.47
CA ALA A 249 15.47 4.42 12.93
C ALA A 249 16.09 5.27 14.04
N VAL A 250 17.24 4.85 14.57
CA VAL A 250 18.16 5.87 15.10
C VAL A 250 18.66 6.63 13.87
N GLY A 251 17.99 7.74 13.54
CA GLY A 251 18.36 8.63 12.44
C GLY A 251 17.57 8.47 11.13
N ASN A 252 16.29 8.09 11.11
CA ASN A 252 15.45 8.08 9.87
C ASN A 252 15.95 7.18 8.74
N VAL A 253 16.38 5.96 9.03
CA VAL A 253 16.95 5.05 8.04
C VAL A 253 16.01 3.87 7.75
N MET A 254 15.69 3.63 6.47
CA MET A 254 15.08 2.39 5.98
C MET A 254 16.18 1.49 5.42
N ARG A 255 16.34 0.29 5.98
CA ARG A 255 17.19 -0.73 5.39
C ARG A 255 16.38 -1.52 4.36
N MET A 256 16.84 -1.54 3.12
CA MET A 256 16.27 -2.31 2.03
C MET A 256 17.28 -3.38 1.63
N GLN A 257 16.98 -4.64 1.91
CA GLN A 257 17.75 -5.73 1.33
C GLN A 257 17.16 -6.03 -0.05
N VAL A 258 17.91 -5.69 -1.09
CA VAL A 258 17.64 -6.14 -2.44
C VAL A 258 17.96 -7.64 -2.48
N LEU A 259 17.05 -8.46 -3.01
CA LEU A 259 17.08 -9.93 -2.88
C LEU A 259 18.37 -10.60 -3.42
N ASP A 260 19.16 -9.87 -4.19
CA ASP A 260 20.47 -10.19 -4.74
C ASP A 260 21.57 -10.24 -3.66
N GLY A 261 21.27 -9.77 -2.44
CA GLY A 261 22.13 -9.86 -1.26
C GLY A 261 22.69 -8.51 -0.77
N GLU A 262 22.58 -7.46 -1.58
CA GLU A 262 23.02 -6.12 -1.18
C GLU A 262 21.99 -5.44 -0.26
N VAL A 263 22.47 -4.97 0.89
CA VAL A 263 21.68 -4.20 1.84
C VAL A 263 21.93 -2.72 1.60
N TYR A 264 20.93 -2.04 1.07
CA TYR A 264 20.93 -0.60 0.93
C TYR A 264 20.35 0.04 2.20
N THR A 265 20.97 1.15 2.60
CA THR A 265 20.55 1.92 3.77
C THR A 265 20.02 3.25 3.25
N LEU A 266 18.70 3.37 3.14
CA LEU A 266 18.00 4.53 2.61
C LEU A 266 17.72 5.54 3.72
N GLN A 267 18.03 6.81 3.52
CA GLN A 267 17.69 7.89 4.44
C GLN A 267 16.29 8.42 4.09
N LEU A 268 15.32 8.21 4.98
CA LEU A 268 13.99 8.76 4.79
C LEU A 268 14.02 10.28 4.94
N PRO A 269 13.39 11.04 4.02
CA PRO A 269 13.28 12.48 4.16
C PRO A 269 12.43 12.85 5.39
N SER A 270 12.64 14.05 5.91
CA SER A 270 11.74 14.61 6.92
C SER A 270 10.36 14.84 6.29
N ALA A 271 9.32 14.47 7.02
CA ALA A 271 7.95 14.71 6.58
C ALA A 271 7.62 16.21 6.69
N ASP A 272 7.14 16.81 5.60
CA ASP A 272 6.50 18.14 5.63
C ASP A 272 5.14 18.09 6.32
N TYR A 273 4.51 16.91 6.32
CA TYR A 273 3.23 16.64 6.95
C TYR A 273 3.25 15.34 7.73
N ALA A 274 2.80 15.41 8.98
CA ALA A 274 2.75 14.30 9.91
C ALA A 274 1.30 13.82 10.10
N ILE A 275 1.11 12.51 9.99
CA ILE A 275 -0.13 11.81 10.36
C ILE A 275 0.12 11.11 11.70
N SER A 276 -0.72 11.40 12.69
CA SER A 276 -0.75 10.69 13.96
C SER A 276 -2.12 10.05 14.18
N VAL A 277 -2.12 8.81 14.66
CA VAL A 277 -3.35 8.07 14.98
C VAL A 277 -3.28 7.53 16.40
N ASP A 278 -4.26 7.89 17.21
CA ASP A 278 -4.47 7.35 18.55
C ASP A 278 -5.73 6.48 18.56
N PHE A 279 -5.53 5.16 18.54
CA PHE A 279 -6.62 4.21 18.60
C PHE A 279 -7.25 4.21 20.00
N LYS A 280 -8.57 4.33 20.08
CA LYS A 280 -9.31 4.22 21.35
C LYS A 280 -9.76 2.79 21.65
N GLY A 281 -9.70 1.92 20.65
CA GLY A 281 -9.85 0.48 20.80
C GLY A 281 -10.96 -0.12 19.94
N PHE A 282 -11.19 -1.39 20.20
CA PHE A 282 -12.17 -2.22 19.52
C PHE A 282 -13.40 -2.48 20.38
N LYS A 283 -14.57 -2.57 19.75
CA LYS A 283 -15.83 -2.89 20.44
C LYS A 283 -16.66 -3.88 19.65
N LYS A 284 -16.98 -5.02 20.26
CA LYS A 284 -17.94 -5.99 19.73
C LYS A 284 -19.30 -5.81 20.41
N LEU A 285 -20.36 -5.73 19.63
CA LEU A 285 -21.74 -5.59 20.11
C LEU A 285 -22.63 -6.62 19.43
N LYS A 286 -23.45 -7.33 20.20
CA LYS A 286 -24.51 -8.18 19.64
C LYS A 286 -25.58 -7.27 19.05
N PHE A 287 -25.87 -7.44 17.77
CA PHE A 287 -26.80 -6.58 17.01
C PHE A 287 -28.15 -7.25 16.78
N LYS A 288 -28.14 -8.52 16.38
CA LYS A 288 -29.36 -9.29 16.09
C LYS A 288 -29.14 -10.77 16.38
N GLU A 289 -30.19 -11.48 16.78
CA GLU A 289 -30.16 -12.93 16.99
C GLU A 289 -31.39 -13.58 16.35
N SER A 290 -31.20 -14.79 15.84
CA SER A 290 -32.23 -15.63 15.24
C SER A 290 -31.86 -17.10 15.39
N SER A 291 -32.77 -18.02 15.02
CA SER A 291 -32.49 -19.46 15.00
C SER A 291 -31.34 -19.84 14.04
N ALA A 292 -31.10 -19.04 12.99
CA ALA A 292 -30.03 -19.25 12.04
C ALA A 292 -28.64 -18.77 12.55
N GLY A 293 -28.60 -17.94 13.59
CA GLY A 293 -27.35 -17.38 14.12
C GLY A 293 -27.48 -15.98 14.70
N THR A 294 -26.33 -15.42 15.07
CA THR A 294 -26.19 -14.12 15.73
C THR A 294 -25.35 -13.17 14.89
N SER A 295 -25.83 -11.95 14.69
CA SER A 295 -25.07 -10.86 14.06
C SER A 295 -24.39 -10.00 15.12
N TYR A 296 -23.11 -9.72 14.90
CA TYR A 296 -22.33 -8.81 15.74
C TYR A 296 -21.84 -7.62 14.92
N VAL A 297 -21.80 -6.46 15.56
CA VAL A 297 -21.18 -5.23 15.07
C VAL A 297 -19.79 -5.14 15.69
N TYR A 298 -18.77 -4.98 14.87
CA TYR A 298 -17.37 -4.80 15.25
C TYR A 298 -17.00 -3.36 14.94
N GLY A 299 -16.74 -2.56 15.97
CA GLY A 299 -16.42 -1.15 15.85
C GLY A 299 -14.96 -0.86 16.17
N THR A 300 -14.40 0.11 15.43
CA THR A 300 -13.06 0.68 15.65
C THR A 300 -13.22 2.17 15.89
N PHE A 301 -12.47 2.69 16.88
CA PHE A 301 -12.47 4.10 17.25
C PHE A 301 -11.03 4.63 17.24
N ALA A 302 -10.80 5.79 16.65
CA ALA A 302 -9.48 6.42 16.61
C ALA A 302 -9.58 7.93 16.49
N ASP A 303 -8.67 8.64 17.17
CA ASP A 303 -8.41 10.05 16.89
C ASP A 303 -7.32 10.12 15.84
N MET A 304 -7.57 10.85 14.76
CA MET A 304 -6.61 11.04 13.67
C MET A 304 -6.30 12.52 13.50
N ARG A 305 -5.02 12.82 13.27
CA ARG A 305 -4.56 14.17 13.03
C ARG A 305 -3.57 14.23 11.87
N ILE A 306 -3.71 15.25 11.03
CA ILE A 306 -2.81 15.58 9.92
C ILE A 306 -2.39 17.04 10.09
N GLN A 307 -1.09 17.29 10.22
CA GLN A 307 -0.55 18.62 10.50
C GLN A 307 0.84 18.83 9.87
N GLU A 308 1.22 20.09 9.69
CA GLU A 308 2.63 20.45 9.51
C GLU A 308 3.38 20.29 10.84
N PRO A 309 4.66 19.83 10.84
CA PRO A 309 5.50 19.87 12.02
C PRO A 309 5.56 21.30 12.59
N ASN A 310 5.07 21.47 13.82
CA ASN A 310 4.95 22.78 14.50
C ASN A 310 4.05 23.80 13.79
N GLY A 311 3.17 23.36 12.89
CA GLY A 311 2.33 24.21 12.07
C GLY A 311 0.83 23.95 12.21
N PRO A 312 0.01 24.37 11.23
CA PRO A 312 -1.43 24.22 11.27
C PRO A 312 -1.88 22.75 11.18
N VAL A 313 -3.09 22.52 11.71
CA VAL A 313 -3.82 21.26 11.62
C VAL A 313 -4.78 21.31 10.46
N PHE A 314 -4.70 20.33 9.58
CA PHE A 314 -5.58 20.20 8.41
C PHE A 314 -6.73 19.26 8.68
N LEU A 315 -6.46 18.19 9.45
CA LEU A 315 -7.44 17.25 9.96
C LEU A 315 -7.15 16.99 11.43
N GLY A 316 -8.17 17.02 12.26
CA GLY A 316 -8.16 16.61 13.66
C GLY A 316 -9.55 16.08 13.98
N ALA A 317 -9.71 14.76 13.88
CA ALA A 317 -11.03 14.13 13.91
C ALA A 317 -11.04 12.86 14.76
N SER A 318 -12.09 12.73 15.56
CA SER A 318 -12.43 11.54 16.33
C SER A 318 -13.35 10.69 15.47
N LEU A 319 -12.82 9.59 14.96
CA LEU A 319 -13.48 8.79 13.94
C LEU A 319 -13.90 7.43 14.49
N LYS A 320 -15.04 6.94 14.00
CA LYS A 320 -15.50 5.57 14.22
C LYS A 320 -15.95 4.91 12.93
N ASN A 321 -15.71 3.62 12.82
CA ASN A 321 -16.29 2.77 11.79
C ASN A 321 -16.78 1.49 12.44
N ALA A 322 -17.73 0.81 11.79
CA ALA A 322 -18.16 -0.49 12.23
C ALA A 322 -18.56 -1.39 11.05
N GLU A 323 -18.32 -2.68 11.21
CA GLU A 323 -18.68 -3.71 10.23
C GLU A 323 -19.53 -4.80 10.90
N VAL A 324 -20.48 -5.37 10.15
CA VAL A 324 -21.41 -6.40 10.65
C VAL A 324 -20.96 -7.77 10.16
N LYS A 325 -20.71 -8.71 11.08
CA LYS A 325 -20.47 -10.12 10.77
C LYS A 325 -21.62 -10.97 11.30
N VAL A 326 -22.17 -11.81 10.42
CA VAL A 326 -23.15 -12.84 10.78
C VAL A 326 -22.39 -14.09 11.19
N VAL A 327 -22.68 -14.59 12.39
CA VAL A 327 -22.15 -15.85 12.92
C VAL A 327 -23.27 -16.89 12.88
N PRO A 328 -23.19 -17.90 12.00
CA PRO A 328 -24.16 -18.99 11.95
C PRO A 328 -24.22 -19.75 13.28
N SER A 329 -25.40 -20.26 13.65
CA SER A 329 -25.58 -21.06 14.88
C SER A 329 -24.74 -22.35 14.91
N THR A 330 -24.28 -22.82 13.75
CA THR A 330 -23.40 -23.99 13.60
C THR A 330 -21.92 -23.67 13.81
N GLN A 331 -21.54 -22.40 13.91
CA GLN A 331 -20.16 -21.98 14.10
C GLN A 331 -19.79 -22.00 15.59
N THR A 332 -18.93 -22.95 15.99
CA THR A 332 -18.53 -23.16 17.39
C THR A 332 -17.37 -22.29 17.85
N HIS A 333 -16.57 -21.77 16.91
CA HIS A 333 -15.48 -20.84 17.18
C HIS A 333 -15.57 -19.65 16.23
N VAL A 334 -15.47 -18.44 16.77
CA VAL A 334 -15.49 -17.21 16.00
C VAL A 334 -14.18 -16.49 16.22
N ASP A 335 -13.38 -16.40 15.16
CA ASP A 335 -12.30 -15.43 15.12
C ASP A 335 -12.89 -14.04 14.88
N ASP A 336 -12.74 -13.18 15.87
CA ASP A 336 -13.26 -11.81 15.89
C ASP A 336 -12.31 -10.83 15.18
N PHE A 337 -11.02 -11.16 15.13
CA PHE A 337 -10.00 -10.25 14.61
C PHE A 337 -10.23 -9.87 13.14
N PRO A 338 -10.61 -10.76 12.21
CA PRO A 338 -10.91 -10.37 10.83
C PRO A 338 -12.01 -9.31 10.71
N ALA A 339 -13.03 -9.34 11.58
CA ALA A 339 -14.08 -8.33 11.55
C ALA A 339 -13.62 -6.99 12.14
N PHE A 340 -12.74 -7.02 13.16
CA PHE A 340 -12.08 -5.81 13.65
C PHE A 340 -11.11 -5.22 12.63
N TYR A 341 -10.39 -6.07 11.90
CA TYR A 341 -9.54 -5.68 10.78
C TYR A 341 -10.35 -4.96 9.70
N ASP A 342 -11.48 -5.54 9.27
CA ASP A 342 -12.36 -4.93 8.27
C ASP A 342 -12.88 -3.57 8.74
N SER A 343 -13.27 -3.46 10.02
CA SER A 343 -13.68 -2.20 10.62
C SER A 343 -12.56 -1.16 10.65
N LEU A 344 -11.34 -1.54 11.04
CA LEU A 344 -10.17 -0.67 11.08
C LEU A 344 -9.75 -0.22 9.68
N ASN A 345 -9.59 -1.15 8.74
CA ASN A 345 -9.23 -0.84 7.36
C ASN A 345 -10.31 0.02 6.69
N GLY A 346 -11.59 -0.31 6.94
CA GLY A 346 -12.73 0.47 6.46
C GLY A 346 -12.76 1.91 6.95
N LEU A 347 -12.33 2.17 8.20
CA LEU A 347 -12.23 3.52 8.77
C LEU A 347 -11.35 4.42 7.88
N PHE A 348 -10.13 3.98 7.59
CA PHE A 348 -9.15 4.78 6.87
C PHE A 348 -9.42 4.80 5.36
N VAL A 349 -9.91 3.71 4.78
CA VAL A 349 -10.31 3.69 3.36
C VAL A 349 -11.43 4.69 3.10
N LYS A 350 -12.51 4.66 3.90
CA LYS A 350 -13.66 5.57 3.74
C LYS A 350 -13.25 7.02 4.00
N LEU A 351 -12.38 7.28 4.98
CA LEU A 351 -11.81 8.61 5.21
C LEU A 351 -11.03 9.10 4.00
N ALA A 352 -10.10 8.29 3.49
CA ALA A 352 -9.24 8.67 2.37
C ALA A 352 -10.06 8.90 1.09
N GLU A 353 -11.09 8.11 0.83
CA GLU A 353 -12.05 8.33 -0.26
C GLU A 353 -12.82 9.65 -0.10
N THR A 354 -13.23 9.97 1.12
CA THR A 354 -13.92 11.22 1.45
C THR A 354 -13.01 12.43 1.24
N VAL A 355 -11.74 12.35 1.66
CA VAL A 355 -10.72 13.37 1.40
C VAL A 355 -10.45 13.51 -0.10
N ALA A 356 -10.29 12.41 -0.84
CA ALA A 356 -10.06 12.46 -2.28
C ALA A 356 -11.24 13.14 -3.02
N ALA A 357 -12.47 12.83 -2.60
CA ALA A 357 -13.67 13.49 -3.11
C ALA A 357 -13.69 15.00 -2.75
N GLY A 358 -13.22 15.38 -1.56
CA GLY A 358 -13.17 16.76 -1.08
C GLY A 358 -14.51 17.29 -0.61
N ARG A 359 -15.40 16.41 -0.17
CA ARG A 359 -16.72 16.76 0.34
C ARG A 359 -17.21 15.65 1.27
N GLY A 360 -18.07 16.01 2.22
CA GLY A 360 -18.71 15.05 3.12
C GLY A 360 -19.57 14.02 2.37
N ASN A 361 -19.82 12.90 3.05
CA ASN A 361 -20.76 11.85 2.64
C ASN A 361 -21.53 11.34 3.87
N ASP A 362 -22.51 10.46 3.67
CA ASP A 362 -23.33 9.95 4.77
C ASP A 362 -22.53 9.18 5.80
N TRP A 363 -21.46 8.49 5.37
CA TRP A 363 -20.54 7.84 6.29
C TRP A 363 -19.87 8.86 7.22
N LEU A 364 -19.27 9.93 6.68
CA LEU A 364 -18.54 10.96 7.44
C LEU A 364 -19.43 11.59 8.51
N LYS A 365 -20.68 11.91 8.19
CA LYS A 365 -21.66 12.50 9.14
C LYS A 365 -21.91 11.61 10.35
N SER A 366 -21.85 10.29 10.16
CA SER A 366 -22.04 9.31 11.23
C SER A 366 -20.73 8.91 11.92
N ALA A 367 -19.60 9.04 11.22
CA ALA A 367 -18.29 8.55 11.61
C ALA A 367 -17.47 9.57 12.41
N ALA A 368 -17.60 10.86 12.10
CA ALA A 368 -16.89 11.94 12.80
C ALA A 368 -17.78 12.62 13.84
N ALA A 369 -17.16 13.13 14.91
CA ALA A 369 -17.86 13.86 15.97
C ALA A 369 -17.79 15.38 15.79
N GLU A 370 -16.85 15.86 14.97
CA GLU A 370 -16.49 17.26 14.83
C GLU A 370 -17.47 18.03 13.94
N SER A 371 -17.94 19.18 14.43
CA SER A 371 -18.90 20.02 13.69
C SER A 371 -18.31 20.66 12.43
N ASP A 372 -16.99 20.82 12.37
CA ASP A 372 -16.27 21.42 11.24
C ASP A 372 -15.60 20.40 10.32
N ILE A 373 -15.91 19.11 10.46
CA ILE A 373 -15.26 18.02 9.73
C ILE A 373 -15.30 18.22 8.20
N GLU A 374 -16.40 18.72 7.62
CA GLU A 374 -16.48 18.94 6.18
C GLU A 374 -15.48 20.01 5.70
N ALA A 375 -15.25 21.06 6.48
CA ALA A 375 -14.25 22.07 6.17
C ALA A 375 -12.83 21.50 6.30
N GLN A 376 -12.59 20.63 7.30
CA GLN A 376 -11.32 19.92 7.44
C GLN A 376 -11.05 18.99 6.25
N ILE A 377 -12.07 18.29 5.73
CA ILE A 377 -11.96 17.44 4.53
C ILE A 377 -11.51 18.24 3.31
N VAL A 378 -12.09 19.42 3.07
CA VAL A 378 -11.69 20.30 1.95
C VAL A 378 -10.25 20.75 2.12
N LYS A 379 -9.88 21.28 3.30
CA LYS A 379 -8.50 21.70 3.59
C LYS A 379 -7.49 20.56 3.42
N THR A 380 -7.85 19.38 3.87
CA THR A 380 -7.00 18.18 3.74
C THR A 380 -6.87 17.77 2.28
N LYS A 381 -7.90 17.87 1.45
CA LYS A 381 -7.76 17.60 0.02
C LYS A 381 -6.78 18.57 -0.65
N ASP A 382 -6.87 19.85 -0.33
CA ASP A 382 -5.97 20.87 -0.87
C ASP A 382 -4.52 20.58 -0.46
N LEU A 383 -4.31 20.22 0.81
CA LEU A 383 -3.03 19.73 1.32
C LEU A 383 -2.48 18.56 0.48
N MET A 384 -3.31 17.55 0.25
CA MET A 384 -2.91 16.34 -0.46
C MET A 384 -2.54 16.63 -1.91
N ASN A 385 -3.17 17.61 -2.56
CA ASN A 385 -2.78 18.03 -3.90
C ASN A 385 -1.39 18.67 -3.95
N LEU A 386 -0.89 19.25 -2.85
CA LEU A 386 0.50 19.73 -2.75
C LEU A 386 1.52 18.58 -2.65
N CYS A 387 1.06 17.37 -2.32
CA CYS A 387 1.89 16.18 -2.17
C CYS A 387 1.89 15.29 -3.42
N LYS A 388 1.04 15.55 -4.41
CA LYS A 388 0.97 14.80 -5.69
C LYS A 388 2.05 15.25 -6.65
#